data_AF-A0AA92CL40-F1
#
_entry.id   AF-A0AA92CL40-F1
#
_cell.length_a   1.000
_cell.length_b   1.000
_cell.length_c   1.000
_cell.angle_alpha   90.00
_cell.angle_beta   90.00
_cell.angle_gamma   90.00
#
_symmetry.space_group_name_H-M   'P 1'
#
loop_
_entity.id
_entity.type
_entity.pdbx_description
1 polymer ?
#
loop_
_entity_poly.entity_id
_entity_poly.type
_entity_poly.pdbx_seq_one_letter_code
_entity_poly.pdbx_strand_id
1 'polypeptide(L)'
;MGLVKKLEQSSDLVNGMADRLGIDMGEIIARDPEHEGPKLMRAIMRCSQCDDQAGCTQLQADQDHLDAAPTYCRNKDVFDRISQG
;
A
#
# COMPACT_ATOMS: atom_id res chain seq x y z
N MET A 1 -8.12 14.59 11.86
CA MET A 1 -7.33 13.50 12.48
C MET A 1 -5.91 13.98 12.72
N GLY A 2 -5.24 13.50 13.76
CA GLY A 2 -3.82 13.81 13.98
C GLY A 2 -2.92 13.15 12.94
N LEU A 3 -1.73 13.71 12.72
CA LEU A 3 -0.77 13.23 11.72
C LEU A 3 -0.36 11.77 11.95
N VAL A 4 -0.14 11.36 13.20
CA VAL A 4 0.23 9.98 13.56
C VAL A 4 -0.84 8.99 13.12
N LYS A 5 -2.11 9.23 13.48
CA LYS A 5 -3.24 8.38 13.08
C LYS A 5 -3.40 8.27 11.57
N LYS A 6 -3.10 9.34 10.83
CA LYS A 6 -3.14 9.32 9.37
C LYS A 6 -2.06 8.42 8.79
N LEU A 7 -0.84 8.44 9.35
CA LEU A 7 0.25 7.57 8.93
C LEU A 7 -0.02 6.11 9.28
N GLU A 8 -0.57 5.82 10.45
CA GLU A 8 -1.01 4.48 10.86
C GLU A 8 -2.03 3.92 9.85
N GLN A 9 -3.12 4.64 9.59
CA GLN A 9 -4.11 4.24 8.59
C GLN A 9 -3.50 4.04 7.19
N SER A 10 -2.54 4.89 6.82
CA SER A 10 -1.86 4.78 5.52
C SER A 10 -0.97 3.55 5.45
N SER A 11 -0.35 3.15 6.57
CA SER A 11 0.39 1.90 6.69
C SER A 11 -0.53 0.70 6.48
N ASP A 12 -1.67 0.68 7.19
CA ASP A 12 -2.65 -0.40 7.07
C ASP A 12 -3.18 -0.51 5.63
N LEU A 13 -3.52 0.61 4.99
CA LEU A 13 -4.01 0.62 3.62
C LEU A 13 -2.96 0.18 2.60
N VAL A 14 -1.68 0.53 2.79
CA VAL A 14 -0.61 0.11 1.88
C VAL A 14 -0.36 -1.39 2.00
N ASN A 15 -0.28 -1.92 3.22
CA ASN A 15 -0.10 -3.37 3.42
C ASN A 15 -1.32 -4.15 2.93
N GLY A 16 -2.54 -3.73 3.31
CA GLY A 16 -3.76 -4.41 2.89
C GLY A 16 -3.99 -4.37 1.36
N MET A 17 -3.51 -3.33 0.67
CA MET A 17 -3.51 -3.31 -0.80
C MET A 17 -2.49 -4.30 -1.37
N ALA A 18 -1.28 -4.39 -0.79
CA ALA A 18 -0.28 -5.37 -1.19
C ALA A 18 -0.81 -6.81 -1.06
N ASP A 19 -1.43 -7.13 0.08
CA ASP A 19 -2.01 -8.45 0.35
C ASP A 19 -3.04 -8.85 -0.71
N ARG A 20 -3.96 -7.93 -1.04
CA ARG A 20 -5.01 -8.16 -2.06
C ARG A 20 -4.46 -8.31 -3.46
N LEU A 21 -3.28 -7.78 -3.74
CA LEU A 21 -2.57 -7.95 -5.01
C LEU A 21 -1.68 -9.20 -5.01
N GLY A 22 -1.70 -10.00 -3.94
CA GLY A 22 -0.85 -11.18 -3.79
C GLY A 22 0.63 -10.87 -3.55
N ILE A 23 0.95 -9.66 -3.06
CA ILE A 23 2.32 -9.21 -2.80
C ILE A 23 2.64 -9.45 -1.32
N ASP A 24 3.58 -10.36 -1.03
CA ASP A 24 4.11 -10.55 0.32
C ASP A 24 5.16 -9.48 0.64
N MET A 25 4.69 -8.33 1.15
CA MET A 25 5.55 -7.22 1.56
C MET A 25 6.50 -7.62 2.71
N GLY A 26 6.07 -8.54 3.57
CA GLY A 26 6.87 -9.04 4.69
C GLY A 26 8.09 -9.80 4.19
N GLU A 27 7.90 -10.70 3.22
CA GLU A 27 8.99 -11.42 2.57
C GLU A 27 9.93 -10.49 1.82
N ILE A 28 9.39 -9.54 1.03
CA ILE A 28 10.19 -8.56 0.28
C ILE A 28 11.10 -7.77 1.23
N ILE A 29 10.54 -7.25 2.33
CA ILE A 29 11.31 -6.49 3.30
C ILE A 29 12.32 -7.38 4.03
N ALA A 30 11.95 -8.62 4.38
CA ALA A 30 12.86 -9.53 5.07
C ALA A 30 14.10 -9.88 4.23
N ARG A 31 13.98 -9.92 2.89
CA ARG A 31 15.08 -10.19 1.96
C ARG A 31 16.10 -9.04 1.89
N ASP A 32 15.65 -7.79 1.96
CA ASP A 32 16.53 -6.61 1.94
C ASP A 32 15.95 -5.43 2.76
N PRO A 33 16.03 -5.49 4.10
CA PRO A 33 15.37 -4.51 4.96
C PRO A 33 15.89 -3.08 4.77
N GLU A 34 17.19 -2.94 4.50
CA GLU A 34 17.86 -1.63 4.35
C GLU A 34 17.36 -0.88 3.11
N HIS A 35 17.06 -1.59 2.02
CA HIS A 35 16.56 -0.97 0.80
C HIS A 35 15.04 -0.93 0.70
N GLU A 36 14.33 -1.96 1.19
CA GLU A 36 12.87 -2.06 1.07
C GLU A 36 12.12 -1.29 2.15
N GLY A 37 12.64 -1.23 3.38
CA GLY A 37 12.03 -0.45 4.47
C GLY A 37 11.80 1.03 4.10
N PRO A 38 12.81 1.75 3.57
CA PRO A 38 12.64 3.12 3.09
C PRO A 38 11.69 3.26 1.88
N LYS A 39 11.51 2.22 1.06
CA LYS A 39 10.53 2.22 -0.04
C LYS A 39 9.11 2.13 0.52
N LEU A 40 8.86 1.25 1.49
CA LEU A 40 7.58 1.15 2.20
C LEU A 40 7.23 2.48 2.88
N MET A 41 8.15 3.08 3.64
CA MET A 41 7.91 4.38 4.28
C MET A 41 7.52 5.47 3.27
N ARG A 42 8.17 5.51 2.10
CA ARG A 42 7.79 6.43 1.01
C ARG A 42 6.39 6.13 0.46
N ALA A 43 6.00 4.86 0.35
CA ALA A 43 4.66 4.46 -0.07
C ALA A 43 3.58 4.88 0.93
N ILE A 44 3.83 4.72 2.22
CA ILE A 44 2.97 5.19 3.31
C ILE A 44 2.81 6.71 3.26
N MET A 45 3.91 7.44 3.10
CA MET A 45 3.86 8.90 2.96
C MET A 45 3.04 9.32 1.73
N ARG A 46 3.26 8.73 0.54
CA ARG A 46 2.43 9.02 -0.63
C ARG A 46 0.95 8.69 -0.41
N CYS A 47 0.65 7.58 0.25
CA CYS A 47 -0.70 7.16 0.57
C CYS A 47 -1.40 8.15 1.52
N SER A 48 -0.68 8.70 2.50
CA SER A 48 -1.23 9.65 3.47
C SER A 48 -1.70 10.97 2.84
N GLN A 49 -1.22 11.26 1.63
CA GLN A 49 -1.61 12.41 0.81
C GLN A 49 -2.67 12.04 -0.25
N CYS A 50 -3.19 10.80 -0.26
CA CYS A 50 -4.26 10.39 -1.16
C CYS A 50 -5.58 11.04 -0.75
N ASP A 51 -6.31 11.54 -1.74
CA ASP A 51 -7.59 12.23 -1.57
C ASP A 51 -8.75 11.26 -1.33
N ASP A 52 -8.57 9.97 -1.62
CA ASP A 52 -9.61 8.94 -1.47
C ASP A 52 -9.15 7.70 -0.67
N GLN A 53 -8.68 7.93 0.56
CA GLN A 53 -8.40 6.81 1.46
C GLN A 53 -9.67 6.10 1.96
N ALA A 54 -10.81 6.79 2.03
CA ALA A 54 -12.07 6.19 2.43
C ALA A 54 -12.57 5.18 1.38
N GLY A 55 -12.50 5.53 0.09
CA GLY A 55 -12.78 4.60 -1.00
C GLY A 55 -11.82 3.42 -1.02
N CYS A 56 -10.53 3.63 -0.70
CA CYS A 56 -9.57 2.54 -0.54
C CYS A 56 -9.95 1.60 0.61
N THR A 57 -10.35 2.13 1.78
CA THR A 57 -10.82 1.32 2.91
C THR A 57 -12.03 0.48 2.50
N GLN A 58 -13.02 1.08 1.83
CA GLN A 58 -14.22 0.38 1.41
C GLN A 58 -13.91 -0.71 0.37
N LEU A 59 -13.10 -0.38 -0.65
CA LEU A 59 -12.66 -1.34 -1.65
C LEU A 59 -11.98 -2.55 -1.00
N GLN A 60 -11.09 -2.29 -0.04
CA GLN A 60 -10.39 -3.37 0.67
C GLN A 60 -11.35 -4.19 1.54
N ALA A 61 -12.35 -3.58 2.16
CA ALA A 61 -13.38 -4.32 2.91
C ALA A 61 -14.24 -5.22 2.01
N ASP A 62 -14.48 -4.80 0.77
CA ASP A 62 -15.39 -5.48 -0.17
C ASP A 62 -14.68 -6.52 -1.05
N GLN A 63 -13.34 -6.48 -1.16
CA GLN A 63 -12.55 -7.33 -2.05
C GLN A 63 -11.42 -8.01 -1.30
N ASP A 64 -11.39 -9.34 -1.34
CA ASP A 64 -10.29 -10.15 -0.79
C ASP A 64 -9.11 -10.26 -1.77
N HIS A 65 -9.35 -10.05 -3.07
CA HIS A 65 -8.35 -10.12 -4.13
C HIS A 65 -8.57 -9.02 -5.17
N LEU A 66 -7.48 -8.51 -5.74
CA LEU A 66 -7.45 -7.52 -6.81
C LEU A 66 -6.41 -7.93 -7.84
N ASP A 67 -6.75 -7.81 -9.13
CA ASP A 67 -5.77 -8.05 -10.20
C ASP A 67 -4.85 -6.84 -10.44
N ALA A 68 -5.28 -5.65 -10.01
CA ALA A 68 -4.50 -4.42 -10.12
C ALA A 68 -4.94 -3.40 -9.07
N ALA A 69 -4.00 -2.55 -8.64
CA ALA A 69 -4.32 -1.40 -7.80
C ALA A 69 -5.27 -0.45 -8.56
N PRO A 70 -6.25 0.16 -7.88
CA PRO A 70 -7.21 1.05 -8.52
C PRO A 70 -6.51 2.30 -9.08
N THR A 71 -7.11 2.91 -10.09
CA THR A 71 -6.51 4.05 -10.82
C THR A 71 -6.26 5.28 -9.95
N TYR A 72 -7.02 5.46 -8.87
CA TYR A 72 -6.82 6.54 -7.91
C TYR A 72 -5.67 6.27 -6.91
N CYS A 73 -5.14 5.04 -6.86
CA CYS A 73 -4.09 4.68 -5.91
C CYS A 73 -2.79 5.41 -6.26
N ARG A 74 -2.33 6.30 -5.37
CA ARG A 74 -1.02 6.99 -5.52
C ARG A 74 0.20 6.06 -5.51
N ASN A 75 0.00 4.78 -5.18
CA ASN A 75 1.03 3.75 -5.20
C ASN A 75 0.83 2.74 -6.34
N LYS A 76 -0.11 2.97 -7.28
CA LYS A 76 -0.37 2.04 -8.38
C LYS A 76 0.90 1.62 -9.11
N ASP A 77 1.69 2.58 -9.60
CA ASP A 77 2.94 2.29 -10.31
C ASP A 77 4.00 1.57 -9.44
N VAL A 78 3.89 1.66 -8.11
CA VAL A 78 4.78 0.92 -7.21
C VAL A 78 4.34 -0.53 -7.15
N PHE A 79 3.06 -0.78 -6.95
CA PHE A 79 2.51 -2.13 -6.93
C PHE A 79 2.65 -2.83 -8.29
N ASP A 80 2.31 -2.15 -9.39
CA ASP A 80 2.43 -2.69 -10.74
C ASP A 80 3.88 -3.13 -11.05
N ARG A 81 4.89 -2.39 -10.56
CA ARG A 81 6.30 -2.78 -10.71
C ARG A 81 6.70 -3.98 -9.86
N ILE A 82 6.11 -4.13 -8.67
CA ILE A 82 6.40 -5.27 -7.79
C ILE A 82 5.74 -6.53 -8.34
N SER A 83 4.48 -6.46 -8.78
CA SER A 83 3.74 -7.60 -9.32
C SER A 83 4.26 -8.15 -10.65
N GLN A 84 5.10 -7.39 -11.36
CA GLN A 84 5.70 -7.78 -12.65
C GLN A 84 7.10 -8.39 -12.52
N GLY A 85 7.70 -8.38 -11.32
CA GLY A 85 9.03 -8.93 -11.04
C GLY A 85 8.95 -10.28 -10.34
#